data_AF-A0A5R9DWF6-F1
#
_entry.id   AF-A0A5R9DWF6-F1
#
_cell.length_a   1.000
_cell.length_b   1.000
_cell.length_c   1.000
_cell.angle_alpha   90.00
_cell.angle_beta   90.00
_cell.angle_gamma   90.00
#
_symmetry.space_group_name_H-M   'P 1'
#
loop_
_entity.id
_entity.type
_entity.pdbx_description
1 polymer ?
#
loop_
_entity_poly.entity_id
_entity_poly.type
_entity_poly.pdbx_seq_one_letter_code
_entity_poly.pdbx_strand_id
1 'polypeptide(L)'
;MFADLVDGHLLFALRVSHPSIIVSIDRSGPGPRVDLRDAVGHAAHAELADGGLVSVSGDRPGLRGALRSGHQLWRARGRPDQWDFGITVTRLGQTVWADGKDRGPYTR
;
A
#
# COMPACT_ATOMS: atom_id res chain seq x y z
N MET A 1 -10.85 6.22 7.56
CA MET A 1 -10.99 4.77 7.74
C MET A 1 -10.47 4.08 6.49
N PHE A 2 -9.70 3.00 6.62
CA PHE A 2 -9.04 2.28 5.52
C PHE A 2 -9.80 1.00 5.16
N ALA A 3 -11.09 1.11 4.79
CA ALA A 3 -11.94 -0.07 4.57
C ALA A 3 -11.31 -1.07 3.59
N ASP A 4 -10.61 -0.57 2.56
CA ASP A 4 -10.07 -1.39 1.47
C ASP A 4 -8.64 -1.90 1.72
N LEU A 5 -8.09 -1.83 2.94
CA LEU A 5 -6.66 -2.17 3.20
C LEU A 5 -6.28 -3.62 2.86
N VAL A 6 -7.24 -4.55 2.84
CA VAL A 6 -7.04 -5.95 2.40
C VAL A 6 -7.04 -6.13 0.91
N ASP A 7 -7.50 -5.12 0.17
CA ASP A 7 -7.57 -5.17 -1.27
C ASP A 7 -6.14 -5.31 -1.81
N GLY A 8 -5.90 -6.41 -2.54
CA GLY A 8 -4.60 -6.67 -3.16
C GLY A 8 -4.14 -5.51 -4.04
N HIS A 9 -5.08 -4.79 -4.66
CA HIS A 9 -4.83 -3.61 -5.48
C HIS A 9 -4.34 -2.43 -4.63
N LEU A 10 -4.93 -2.21 -3.45
CA LEU A 10 -4.44 -1.19 -2.53
C LEU A 10 -3.08 -1.57 -1.94
N LEU A 11 -2.86 -2.84 -1.55
CA LEU A 11 -1.56 -3.29 -1.05
C LEU A 11 -0.46 -3.15 -2.11
N PHE A 12 -0.78 -3.46 -3.38
CA PHE A 12 0.10 -3.21 -4.50
C PHE A 12 0.38 -1.72 -4.69
N ALA A 13 -0.65 -0.87 -4.67
CA ALA A 13 -0.50 0.58 -4.74
C ALA A 13 0.36 1.16 -3.60
N LEU A 14 0.25 0.63 -2.39
CA LEU A 14 1.10 1.00 -1.25
C LEU A 14 2.56 0.58 -1.49
N ARG A 15 2.78 -0.63 -2.02
CA ARG A 15 4.12 -1.11 -2.39
C ARG A 15 4.77 -0.22 -3.45
N VAL A 16 4.01 0.25 -4.42
CA VAL A 16 4.51 1.12 -5.50
C VAL A 16 4.77 2.54 -4.99
N SER A 17 3.86 3.11 -4.20
CA SER A 17 3.98 4.50 -3.71
C SER A 17 4.97 4.66 -2.55
N HIS A 18 5.18 3.61 -1.75
CA HIS A 18 6.07 3.59 -0.59
C HIS A 18 6.90 2.30 -0.59
N PRO A 19 7.90 2.18 -1.49
CA PRO A 19 8.64 0.93 -1.70
C PRO A 19 9.53 0.51 -0.52
N SER A 20 9.67 1.35 0.51
CA SER A 20 10.33 0.97 1.76
C SER A 20 9.42 0.23 2.74
N ILE A 21 8.10 0.18 2.48
CA ILE A 21 7.13 -0.55 3.30
C ILE A 21 7.01 -1.98 2.78
N ILE A 22 7.28 -2.93 3.67
CA ILE A 22 7.04 -4.35 3.51
C ILE A 22 5.64 -4.65 4.06
N VAL A 23 4.83 -5.29 3.23
CA VAL A 23 3.46 -5.71 3.58
C VAL A 23 3.43 -7.24 3.61
N SER A 24 2.90 -7.81 4.69
CA SER A 24 2.61 -9.23 4.81
C SER A 24 1.21 -9.44 5.37
N ILE A 25 0.58 -10.57 5.03
CA ILE A 25 -0.73 -10.93 5.54
C ILE A 25 -0.57 -12.19 6.38
N ASP A 26 -0.91 -12.09 7.66
CA ASP A 26 -1.06 -13.24 8.55
C ASP A 26 -2.53 -13.68 8.57
N ARG A 27 -2.75 -14.96 8.30
CA ARG A 27 -4.08 -15.59 8.28
C ARG A 27 -4.21 -16.72 9.31
N SER A 28 -3.26 -16.83 10.23
CA SER A 28 -3.22 -17.90 11.23
C SER A 28 -4.22 -17.69 12.40
N GLY A 29 -4.74 -16.47 12.56
CA GLY A 29 -5.67 -16.09 13.63
C GLY A 29 -7.16 -16.07 13.24
N PRO A 30 -8.03 -15.58 14.14
CA PRO A 30 -9.49 -15.51 13.95
C PRO A 30 -9.94 -14.52 12.85
N GLY A 31 -9.02 -13.73 12.30
CA GLY A 31 -9.24 -12.84 11.18
C GLY A 31 -7.93 -12.51 10.48
N PRO A 32 -7.96 -12.03 9.22
CA PRO A 32 -6.77 -11.60 8.52
C PRO A 32 -6.16 -10.40 9.24
N ARG A 33 -4.85 -10.46 9.46
CA ARG A 33 -4.04 -9.36 9.98
C ARG A 33 -3.07 -8.92 8.91
N VAL A 34 -3.03 -7.63 8.62
CA VAL A 34 -2.02 -7.06 7.72
C VAL A 34 -0.89 -6.50 8.57
N ASP A 35 0.27 -7.10 8.41
CA ASP A 35 1.51 -6.67 9.05
C ASP A 35 2.29 -5.77 8.10
N LEU A 36 2.76 -4.66 8.66
CA LEU A 36 3.47 -3.63 7.92
C LEU A 36 4.78 -3.36 8.63
N ARG A 37 5.88 -3.32 7.87
CA ARG A 37 7.21 -2.98 8.39
C ARG A 37 7.90 -1.98 7.49
N ASP A 38 8.52 -0.95 8.05
CA ASP A 38 9.42 -0.10 7.28
C ASP A 38 10.86 -0.63 7.27
N ALA A 39 11.69 -0.02 6.42
CA ALA A 39 13.11 -0.36 6.29
C ALA A 39 13.94 -0.16 7.57
N VAL A 40 13.40 0.56 8.56
CA VAL A 40 14.06 0.85 9.85
C VAL A 40 13.58 -0.09 10.95
N GLY A 41 12.67 -1.02 10.63
CA GLY A 41 12.16 -2.05 11.54
C GLY A 41 10.93 -1.64 12.35
N HIS A 42 10.33 -0.46 12.09
CA HIS A 42 9.07 -0.12 12.76
C HIS A 42 7.94 -0.96 12.22
N ALA A 43 7.10 -1.48 13.12
CA ALA A 43 5.95 -2.29 12.77
C ALA A 43 4.64 -1.53 12.99
N ALA A 44 3.67 -1.78 12.13
CA ALA A 44 2.26 -1.58 12.43
C ALA A 44 1.45 -2.79 12.00
N HIS A 45 0.31 -2.92 12.63
CA HIS A 45 -0.63 -4.00 12.38
C HIS A 45 -1.98 -3.39 12.09
N ALA A 46 -2.64 -3.90 11.06
CA ALA A 46 -4.01 -3.59 10.75
C ALA A 46 -4.85 -4.84 10.99
N GLU A 47 -5.78 -4.74 11.93
CA GLU A 47 -6.78 -5.76 12.19
C GLU A 47 -8.04 -5.48 11.38
N LEU A 48 -8.66 -6.56 10.94
CA LEU A 48 -9.76 -6.52 9.99
C LEU A 48 -10.91 -7.38 10.52
N ALA A 49 -12.12 -6.90 10.34
CA ALA A 49 -13.36 -7.65 10.54
C ALA A 49 -14.34 -7.24 9.45
N ASP A 50 -15.14 -8.21 8.98
CA ASP A 50 -16.20 -7.99 7.99
C ASP A 50 -15.74 -7.25 6.71
N GLY A 51 -14.51 -7.52 6.27
CA GLY A 51 -13.93 -6.91 5.07
C GLY A 51 -13.47 -5.46 5.25
N GLY A 52 -13.51 -4.91 6.46
CA GLY A 52 -13.09 -3.55 6.77
C GLY A 52 -12.02 -3.49 7.86
N LEU A 53 -11.24 -2.40 7.85
CA LEU A 53 -10.29 -2.10 8.91
C LEU A 53 -11.00 -1.77 10.23
N VAL A 54 -10.67 -2.54 11.26
CA VAL A 54 -11.15 -2.36 12.64
C VAL A 54 -10.16 -1.54 13.44
N SER A 55 -8.87 -1.85 13.33
CA SER A 55 -7.83 -1.19 14.12
C SER A 55 -6.52 -1.07 13.34
N VAL A 56 -5.76 -0.01 13.63
CA VAL A 56 -4.33 0.04 13.30
C VAL A 56 -3.58 0.27 14.59
N SER A 57 -2.69 -0.65 14.96
CA SER A 57 -1.81 -0.60 16.12
C SER A 57 -0.33 -0.52 15.67
N GLY A 58 0.55 0.03 16.50
CA GLY A 58 1.97 0.27 16.16
C GLY A 58 2.41 1.72 16.29
N ASP A 59 3.71 1.88 16.58
CA ASP A 59 4.24 2.96 17.45
C ASP A 59 4.71 4.23 16.73
N ARG A 60 4.55 4.34 15.41
CA ARG A 60 5.09 5.48 14.64
C ARG A 60 4.04 6.21 13.80
N PRO A 61 3.85 7.53 14.03
CA PRO A 61 3.03 8.40 13.18
C PRO A 61 3.43 8.35 11.69
N GLY A 62 4.71 8.12 11.38
CA GLY A 62 5.22 8.08 10.01
C GLY A 62 4.60 6.96 9.16
N LEU A 63 4.48 5.75 9.71
CA LEU A 63 3.93 4.60 8.97
C LEU A 63 2.43 4.76 8.76
N ARG A 64 1.69 5.21 9.78
CA ARG A 64 0.27 5.56 9.65
C ARG A 64 0.04 6.68 8.63
N GLY A 65 0.96 7.65 8.59
CA GLY A 65 0.97 8.73 7.60
C GLY A 65 1.16 8.21 6.18
N ALA A 66 2.14 7.33 5.97
CA ALA A 66 2.41 6.70 4.67
C ALA A 66 1.20 5.88 4.17
N LEU A 67 0.59 5.08 5.04
CA LEU A 67 -0.66 4.36 4.71
C LEU A 67 -1.76 5.33 4.28
N ARG A 68 -1.98 6.40 5.06
CA ARG A 68 -2.98 7.42 4.76
C ARG A 68 -2.72 8.06 3.40
N SER A 69 -1.49 8.45 3.14
CA SER A 69 -1.06 9.08 1.89
C SER A 69 -1.21 8.14 0.70
N GLY A 70 -0.78 6.88 0.81
CA GLY A 70 -0.90 5.91 -0.27
C GLY A 70 -2.35 5.52 -0.57
N HIS A 71 -3.18 5.33 0.46
CA HIS A 71 -4.61 5.11 0.29
C HIS A 71 -5.33 6.32 -0.33
N GLN A 72 -4.99 7.54 0.09
CA GLN A 72 -5.52 8.75 -0.54
C GLN A 72 -5.10 8.87 -2.01
N LEU A 73 -3.84 8.54 -2.32
CA LEU A 73 -3.32 8.55 -3.68
C LEU A 73 -4.03 7.54 -4.58
N TRP A 74 -4.18 6.29 -4.12
CA TRP A 74 -4.92 5.24 -4.85
C TRP A 74 -6.36 5.66 -5.16
N ARG A 75 -7.07 6.21 -4.16
CA ARG A 75 -8.44 6.73 -4.39
C ARG A 75 -8.46 7.93 -5.33
N ALA A 76 -7.50 8.85 -5.22
CA ALA A 76 -7.41 10.01 -6.11
C ALA A 76 -7.09 9.63 -7.57
N ARG A 77 -6.44 8.49 -7.78
CA ARG A 77 -6.15 7.90 -9.09
C ARG A 77 -7.31 7.06 -9.65
N GLY A 78 -8.48 7.05 -8.99
CA GLY A 78 -9.63 6.30 -9.47
C GLY A 78 -9.65 4.83 -9.08
N ARG A 79 -8.88 4.44 -8.06
CA ARG A 79 -8.76 3.05 -7.58
C ARG A 79 -8.26 2.08 -8.68
N PRO A 80 -7.08 2.34 -9.26
CA PRO A 80 -6.53 1.46 -10.30
C PRO A 80 -6.35 0.03 -9.76
N ASP A 81 -6.66 -0.95 -10.60
CA ASP A 81 -6.38 -2.35 -10.37
C ASP A 81 -4.90 -2.61 -10.58
N GLN A 82 -4.38 -3.70 -10.01
CA GLN A 82 -2.95 -4.06 -10.13
C GLN A 82 -2.48 -4.22 -11.59
N TRP A 83 -3.40 -4.52 -12.50
CA TRP A 83 -3.15 -4.70 -13.93
C TRP A 83 -3.13 -3.39 -14.72
N ASP A 84 -3.62 -2.30 -14.15
CA ASP A 84 -3.54 -0.95 -14.73
C ASP A 84 -2.15 -0.34 -14.56
N PHE A 85 -1.27 -1.03 -13.83
CA PHE A 85 0.10 -0.61 -13.61
C PHE A 85 1.04 -1.16 -14.66
N GLY A 86 1.88 -0.28 -15.19
CA GLY A 86 3.02 -0.64 -16.03
C GLY A 86 4.34 -0.27 -15.36
N ILE A 87 5.42 -0.90 -15.83
CA ILE A 87 6.79 -0.55 -15.43
C ILE A 87 7.61 -0.17 -16.67
N THR A 88 8.29 0.96 -16.57
CA THR A 88 9.32 1.38 -17.53
C THR A 88 10.68 1.15 -16.91
N VAL A 89 11.51 0.35 -17.57
CA VAL A 89 12.89 0.06 -17.16
C VAL A 89 13.83 0.74 -18.13
N THR A 90 14.74 1.56 -17.59
CA THR A 90 15.80 2.25 -18.32
C THR A 90 17.15 1.94 -17.70
N ARG A 91 18.25 2.39 -18.34
CA ARG A 91 19.58 2.32 -17.73
C ARG A 91 19.71 3.15 -16.45
N LEU A 92 18.85 4.16 -16.27
CA LEU A 92 18.86 5.05 -15.10
C LEU A 92 18.01 4.52 -13.94
N GLY A 93 17.20 3.49 -14.17
CA GLY A 93 16.35 2.89 -13.14
C GLY A 93 15.00 2.41 -13.64
N GLN A 94 14.11 2.18 -12.69
CA GLN A 94 12.76 1.65 -12.91
C GLN A 94 11.71 2.67 -12.46
N THR A 95 10.65 2.82 -13.25
CA THR A 95 9.53 3.74 -12.98
C THR A 95 8.23 3.00 -13.18
N VAL A 96 7.38 2.97 -12.16
CA VAL A 96 6.04 2.38 -12.23
C VAL A 96 5.02 3.48 -12.46
N TRP A 97 4.03 3.26 -13.30
CA TRP A 97 2.97 4.21 -13.64
C TRP A 97 1.60 3.52 -13.62
N ALA A 98 0.52 4.29 -13.45
CA ALA A 98 -0.86 3.83 -13.64
C ALA A 98 -1.45 4.50 -14.89
N ASP A 99 -2.18 3.74 -15.70
CA ASP A 99 -2.83 4.10 -16.97
C ASP A 99 -1.89 4.33 -18.17
N GLY A 100 -0.80 5.08 -18.02
CA GLY A 100 0.11 5.40 -19.13
C GLY A 100 1.50 5.83 -18.70
N LYS A 101 2.53 5.42 -19.46
CA LYS A 101 3.95 5.72 -19.19
C LYS A 101 4.30 7.21 -19.16
N ASP A 102 3.50 8.01 -19.84
CA ASP A 102 3.60 9.46 -19.98
C ASP A 102 3.02 10.22 -18.78
N ARG A 103 2.24 9.55 -17.92
CA ARG A 103 1.67 10.13 -16.69
C ARG A 103 2.66 10.17 -15.53
N GLY A 104 3.92 9.81 -15.79
CA GLY A 104 4.99 9.82 -14.81
C GLY A 104 4.86 8.69 -13.78
N PRO A 105 5.73 8.71 -12.74
CA PRO A 105 5.66 7.70 -11.70
C PRO A 105 4.32 7.72 -10.97
N TYR A 106 3.91 6.55 -10.48
CA TYR A 106 2.73 6.38 -9.62
C TYR A 106 2.94 6.97 -8.23
N THR A 107 4.17 7.32 -7.87
CA THR A 107 4.48 8.10 -6.68
C THR A 107 4.10 9.56 -6.91
N ARG A 108 3.85 10.32 -5.84
CA ARG A 108 3.67 11.78 -5.94
C ARG A 108 4.88 12.46 -6.56
#